data_AF-A0A7J9R907-F1
#
_entry.id   AF-A0A7J9R907-F1
#
_cell.length_a   1.000
_cell.length_b   1.000
_cell.length_c   1.000
_cell.angle_alpha   90.00
_cell.angle_beta   90.00
_cell.angle_gamma   90.00
#
_symmetry.space_group_name_H-M   'P 1'
#
loop_
_entity.id
_entity.type
_entity.pdbx_description
1 polymer ?
#
loop_
_entity_poly.entity_id
_entity_poly.type
_entity_poly.pdbx_seq_one_letter_code
_entity_poly.pdbx_strand_id
1 'polypeptide(L)'
;MDIPDVFKKRNLKKVNFEYENLVGKNLSNSFMSGVNLDGFDIHNADLSGSDLSQANLHGTILFYTKFRGADMRNCNLSEAKIWDADMYGADLSGADLRGADLFNCDLKSSNLNDSDLSGSYLKNTDLTGATMNGTEFTNTKYDKLTLDTITDLESKSLLKKQGTLW
;
A
#
# COMPACT_ATOMS: atom_id res chain seq x y z
N MET A 1 9.39 -21.31 21.44
CA MET A 1 10.74 -20.74 21.29
C MET A 1 10.64 -19.85 20.06
N ASP A 2 10.59 -18.54 20.23
CA ASP A 2 10.52 -17.62 19.10
C ASP A 2 11.80 -17.80 18.29
N ILE A 3 11.65 -18.28 17.06
CA ILE A 3 12.72 -18.23 16.07
C ILE A 3 13.00 -16.73 15.89
N PRO A 4 14.23 -16.24 16.14
CA PRO A 4 14.54 -14.84 15.92
C PRO A 4 14.15 -14.48 14.50
N ASP A 5 13.34 -13.43 14.33
CA ASP A 5 12.98 -13.03 12.98
C ASP A 5 14.23 -12.55 12.25
N VAL A 6 14.65 -13.34 11.25
CA VAL A 6 15.91 -13.15 10.54
C VAL A 6 15.85 -11.95 9.60
N PHE A 7 14.67 -11.42 9.28
CA PHE A 7 14.47 -10.33 8.32
C PHE A 7 14.41 -8.95 8.95
N LYS A 8 13.90 -8.86 10.18
CA LYS A 8 13.74 -7.58 10.91
C LYS A 8 15.02 -6.76 10.92
N LYS A 9 14.91 -5.47 10.58
CA LYS A 9 16.03 -4.50 10.56
C LYS A 9 17.20 -4.87 9.63
N ARG A 10 17.03 -5.82 8.71
CA ARG A 10 18.11 -6.23 7.80
C ARG A 10 18.13 -5.41 6.53
N ASN A 11 19.31 -5.37 5.91
CA ASN A 11 19.44 -4.94 4.52
C ASN A 11 19.10 -6.11 3.60
N LEU A 12 18.00 -5.95 2.86
CA LEU A 12 17.41 -6.96 2.00
C LEU A 12 17.35 -6.51 0.53
N LYS A 13 17.91 -5.34 0.19
CA LYS A 13 17.85 -4.71 -1.15
C LYS A 13 18.33 -5.59 -2.31
N LYS A 14 19.13 -6.62 -2.02
CA LYS A 14 19.71 -7.55 -3.02
C LYS A 14 19.44 -9.02 -2.70
N VAL A 15 18.53 -9.29 -1.77
CA VAL A 15 18.19 -10.66 -1.41
C VAL A 15 17.26 -11.24 -2.48
N ASN A 16 17.56 -12.45 -2.94
CA ASN A 16 16.63 -13.23 -3.74
C ASN A 16 15.66 -13.95 -2.81
N PHE A 17 14.37 -13.67 -2.94
CA PHE A 17 13.31 -14.27 -2.13
C PHE A 17 12.58 -15.44 -2.81
N GLU A 18 12.97 -15.85 -4.03
CA GLU A 18 12.29 -16.87 -4.85
C GLU A 18 11.92 -18.17 -4.10
N TYR A 19 12.68 -18.54 -3.07
CA TYR A 19 12.46 -19.74 -2.26
C TYR A 19 12.12 -19.45 -0.79
N GLU A 20 11.87 -18.19 -0.44
CA GLU A 20 11.59 -17.75 0.91
C GLU A 20 10.08 -17.66 1.15
N ASN A 21 9.61 -18.26 2.25
CA ASN A 21 8.26 -18.04 2.73
C ASN A 21 8.21 -16.77 3.58
N LEU A 22 7.62 -15.71 3.04
CA LEU A 22 7.48 -14.41 3.69
C LEU A 22 6.12 -14.20 4.39
N VAL A 23 5.19 -15.15 4.27
CA VAL A 23 3.88 -15.09 4.93
C VAL A 23 4.06 -14.98 6.45
N GLY A 24 3.43 -13.96 7.03
CA GLY A 24 3.45 -13.72 8.48
C GLY A 24 4.82 -13.36 9.07
N LYS A 25 5.84 -13.12 8.24
CA LYS A 25 7.19 -12.78 8.72
C LYS A 25 7.26 -11.34 9.23
N ASN A 26 8.15 -11.09 10.18
CA ASN A 26 8.47 -9.77 10.67
C ASN A 26 9.68 -9.19 9.90
N LEU A 27 9.37 -8.46 8.85
CA LEU A 27 10.31 -7.67 8.07
C LEU A 27 10.43 -6.22 8.55
N SER A 28 9.88 -5.88 9.72
CA SER A 28 9.77 -4.48 10.16
C SER A 28 11.13 -3.78 10.21
N ASN A 29 11.14 -2.50 9.86
CA ASN A 29 12.32 -1.63 9.82
C ASN A 29 13.44 -2.15 8.91
N SER A 30 13.15 -3.02 7.95
CA SER A 30 14.14 -3.54 7.01
C SER A 30 14.38 -2.57 5.85
N PHE A 31 15.50 -2.74 5.16
CA PHE A 31 15.84 -1.98 3.96
C PHE A 31 15.59 -2.84 2.73
N MET A 32 14.48 -2.60 2.06
CA MET A 32 13.93 -3.38 0.96
C MET A 32 13.71 -2.52 -0.30
N SER A 33 14.34 -1.34 -0.42
CA SER A 33 14.17 -0.51 -1.62
C SER A 33 14.54 -1.28 -2.89
N GLY A 34 13.68 -1.26 -3.90
CA GLY A 34 13.92 -1.89 -5.20
C GLY A 34 13.85 -3.42 -5.19
N VAL A 35 13.41 -4.07 -4.11
CA VAL A 35 13.22 -5.53 -4.12
C VAL A 35 12.13 -5.91 -5.12
N ASN A 36 12.26 -7.11 -5.69
CA ASN A 36 11.25 -7.69 -6.56
C ASN A 36 10.46 -8.77 -5.81
N LEU A 37 9.17 -8.54 -5.58
CA LEU A 37 8.21 -9.45 -4.97
C LEU A 37 6.96 -9.60 -5.85
N ASP A 38 7.11 -9.42 -7.17
CA ASP A 38 6.07 -9.59 -8.17
C ASP A 38 5.35 -10.95 -8.02
N GLY A 39 4.03 -10.89 -7.78
CA GLY A 39 3.18 -12.05 -7.60
C GLY A 39 3.43 -12.87 -6.32
N PHE A 40 4.29 -12.40 -5.41
CA PHE A 40 4.57 -13.13 -4.17
C PHE A 40 3.36 -13.17 -3.24
N ASP A 41 3.33 -14.19 -2.40
CA ASP A 41 2.45 -14.21 -1.23
C ASP A 41 3.21 -13.81 0.02
N ILE A 42 2.90 -12.62 0.56
CA ILE A 42 3.51 -12.09 1.79
C ILE A 42 2.44 -11.61 2.78
N HIS A 43 1.20 -12.12 2.66
CA HIS A 43 0.10 -11.74 3.54
C HIS A 43 0.44 -11.97 5.03
N ASN A 44 -0.23 -11.23 5.92
CA ASN A 44 0.04 -11.20 7.36
C ASN A 44 1.46 -10.72 7.78
N ALA A 45 2.34 -10.34 6.85
CA ALA A 45 3.68 -9.88 7.20
C ALA A 45 3.65 -8.54 7.96
N ASP A 46 4.71 -8.27 8.72
CA ASP A 46 4.95 -6.98 9.35
C ASP A 46 6.11 -6.27 8.64
N LEU A 47 5.77 -5.26 7.83
CA LEU A 47 6.68 -4.37 7.10
C LEU A 47 6.71 -2.96 7.72
N SER A 48 6.20 -2.78 8.93
CA SER A 48 6.11 -1.47 9.59
C SER A 48 7.48 -0.78 9.64
N GLY A 49 7.53 0.49 9.24
CA GLY A 49 8.75 1.31 9.21
C GLY A 49 9.84 0.85 8.23
N SER A 50 9.54 -0.07 7.31
CA SER A 50 10.52 -0.54 6.33
C SER A 50 10.66 0.42 5.15
N ASP A 51 11.83 0.41 4.52
CA ASP A 51 12.08 1.10 3.24
C ASP A 51 11.74 0.15 2.10
N LEU A 52 10.59 0.34 1.47
CA LEU A 52 10.09 -0.36 0.27
C LEU A 52 10.10 0.58 -0.96
N SER A 53 10.83 1.69 -0.91
CA SER A 53 10.87 2.64 -2.01
C SER A 53 11.31 1.95 -3.31
N GLN A 54 10.60 2.21 -4.41
CA GLN A 54 10.84 1.59 -5.72
C GLN A 54 10.71 0.05 -5.76
N ALA A 55 10.16 -0.60 -4.72
CA ALA A 55 9.93 -2.04 -4.75
C ALA A 55 8.89 -2.42 -5.82
N ASN A 56 9.08 -3.58 -6.45
CA ASN A 56 8.09 -4.17 -7.33
C ASN A 56 7.22 -5.14 -6.52
N LEU A 57 5.98 -4.74 -6.25
CA LEU A 57 4.93 -5.47 -5.54
C LEU A 57 3.71 -5.70 -6.46
N HIS A 58 3.93 -5.75 -7.78
CA HIS A 58 2.89 -6.01 -8.77
C HIS A 58 2.21 -7.35 -8.46
N GLY A 59 0.87 -7.38 -8.46
CA GLY A 59 0.09 -8.61 -8.27
C GLY A 59 0.31 -9.33 -6.93
N THR A 60 1.08 -8.76 -5.99
CA THR A 60 1.44 -9.40 -4.72
C THR A 60 0.19 -9.59 -3.84
N ILE A 61 0.16 -10.69 -3.09
CA ILE A 61 -0.85 -10.96 -2.07
C ILE A 61 -0.38 -10.34 -0.74
N LEU A 62 -1.08 -9.29 -0.32
CA LEU A 62 -0.70 -8.38 0.76
C LEU A 62 -1.77 -8.23 1.85
N PHE A 63 -2.83 -9.01 1.84
CA PHE A 63 -3.91 -8.84 2.80
C PHE A 63 -3.43 -9.01 4.26
N TYR A 64 -4.02 -8.25 5.19
CA TYR A 64 -3.61 -8.16 6.61
C TYR A 64 -2.13 -7.76 6.85
N THR A 65 -1.41 -7.27 5.84
CA THR A 65 -0.01 -6.84 6.01
C THR A 65 0.05 -5.51 6.74
N LYS A 66 1.08 -5.32 7.58
CA LYS A 66 1.33 -4.07 8.30
C LYS A 66 2.40 -3.26 7.58
N PHE A 67 2.03 -2.07 7.14
CA PHE A 67 2.89 -1.07 6.49
C PHE A 67 2.96 0.23 7.28
N ARG A 68 2.60 0.22 8.57
CA ARG A 68 2.56 1.44 9.39
C ARG A 68 3.88 2.21 9.31
N GLY A 69 3.81 3.45 8.82
CA GLY A 69 4.98 4.33 8.64
C GLY A 69 6.05 3.82 7.67
N ALA A 70 5.73 2.86 6.79
CA ALA A 70 6.67 2.39 5.78
C ALA A 70 6.89 3.45 4.69
N ASP A 71 8.11 3.48 4.13
CA ASP A 71 8.43 4.27 2.94
C ASP A 71 8.15 3.39 1.72
N MET A 72 7.09 3.70 0.97
CA MET A 72 6.62 2.97 -0.20
C MET A 72 6.64 3.86 -1.45
N ARG A 73 7.50 4.89 -1.45
CA ARG A 73 7.56 5.87 -2.54
C ARG A 73 7.93 5.21 -3.86
N ASN A 74 7.19 5.54 -4.92
CA ASN A 74 7.40 5.02 -6.26
C ASN A 74 7.39 3.48 -6.35
N CYS A 75 6.77 2.78 -5.40
CA CYS A 75 6.60 1.33 -5.52
C CYS A 75 5.55 0.99 -6.59
N ASN A 76 5.68 -0.19 -7.17
CA ASN A 76 4.67 -0.75 -8.04
C ASN A 76 3.77 -1.69 -7.24
N LEU A 77 2.55 -1.27 -6.93
CA LEU A 77 1.49 -2.05 -6.28
C LEU A 77 0.33 -2.35 -7.25
N SER A 78 0.55 -2.17 -8.56
CA SER A 78 -0.51 -2.43 -9.55
C SER A 78 -1.02 -3.86 -9.44
N GLU A 79 -2.33 -4.03 -9.49
CA GLU A 79 -3.04 -5.31 -9.34
C GLU A 79 -2.81 -6.06 -8.01
N ALA A 80 -2.17 -5.43 -7.02
CA ALA A 80 -1.92 -6.05 -5.74
C ALA A 80 -3.21 -6.25 -4.91
N LYS A 81 -3.20 -7.29 -4.09
CA LYS A 81 -4.33 -7.68 -3.21
C LYS A 81 -4.01 -7.26 -1.77
N ILE A 82 -4.38 -6.03 -1.40
CA ILE A 82 -3.90 -5.37 -0.17
C ILE A 82 -5.01 -5.24 0.88
N TRP A 83 -6.18 -5.87 0.68
CA TRP A 83 -7.32 -5.68 1.56
C TRP A 83 -7.01 -5.94 3.05
N ASP A 84 -7.68 -5.19 3.93
CA ASP A 84 -7.48 -5.23 5.38
C ASP A 84 -6.04 -4.87 5.87
N ALA A 85 -5.23 -4.19 5.06
CA ALA A 85 -3.89 -3.77 5.48
C ALA A 85 -3.88 -2.51 6.39
N ASP A 86 -2.91 -2.46 7.31
CA ASP A 86 -2.60 -1.27 8.12
C ASP A 86 -1.51 -0.46 7.42
N MET A 87 -1.90 0.62 6.75
CA MET A 87 -0.99 1.54 6.03
C MET A 87 -0.96 2.92 6.71
N TYR A 88 -1.28 3.00 8.00
CA TYR A 88 -1.30 4.26 8.73
C TYR A 88 0.04 4.99 8.61
N GLY A 89 0.00 6.23 8.13
CA GLY A 89 1.19 7.08 8.01
C GLY A 89 2.23 6.60 7.00
N ALA A 90 1.92 5.63 6.13
CA ALA A 90 2.83 5.19 5.08
C ALA A 90 3.03 6.29 4.02
N ASP A 91 4.22 6.34 3.42
CA ASP A 91 4.51 7.24 2.29
C ASP A 91 4.41 6.47 0.97
N LEU A 92 3.30 6.65 0.27
CA LEU A 92 2.98 6.06 -1.03
C LEU A 92 3.14 7.09 -2.16
N SER A 93 3.90 8.17 -1.95
CA SER A 93 4.02 9.19 -3.00
C SER A 93 4.65 8.64 -4.28
N GLY A 94 4.02 8.93 -5.42
CA GLY A 94 4.40 8.39 -6.73
C GLY A 94 4.14 6.89 -6.91
N ALA A 95 3.48 6.20 -5.98
CA ALA A 95 3.20 4.77 -6.11
C ALA A 95 2.19 4.48 -7.22
N ASP A 96 2.39 3.36 -7.91
CA ASP A 96 1.43 2.82 -8.88
C ASP A 96 0.50 1.84 -8.16
N LEU A 97 -0.76 2.21 -7.95
CA LEU A 97 -1.80 1.41 -7.29
C LEU A 97 -2.90 1.01 -8.29
N ARG A 98 -2.60 1.03 -9.60
CA ARG A 98 -3.60 0.76 -10.64
C ARG A 98 -4.22 -0.61 -10.47
N GLY A 99 -5.54 -0.68 -10.40
CA GLY A 99 -6.28 -1.93 -10.22
C GLY A 99 -6.07 -2.64 -8.88
N ALA A 100 -5.36 -2.04 -7.92
CA ALA A 100 -5.14 -2.64 -6.61
C ALA A 100 -6.46 -2.76 -5.81
N ASP A 101 -6.56 -3.82 -5.01
CA ASP A 101 -7.67 -4.01 -4.07
C ASP A 101 -7.28 -3.51 -2.67
N LEU A 102 -7.85 -2.37 -2.29
CA LEU A 102 -7.62 -1.66 -1.03
C LEU A 102 -8.85 -1.74 -0.11
N PHE A 103 -9.70 -2.74 -0.31
CA PHE A 103 -10.88 -2.97 0.52
C PHE A 103 -10.51 -2.99 2.02
N ASN A 104 -11.17 -2.16 2.82
CA ASN A 104 -10.98 -2.10 4.28
C ASN A 104 -9.55 -1.76 4.75
N CYS A 105 -8.74 -1.08 3.93
CA CYS A 105 -7.42 -0.61 4.35
C CYS A 105 -7.49 0.63 5.25
N ASP A 106 -6.56 0.71 6.21
CA ASP A 106 -6.31 1.93 6.99
C ASP A 106 -5.21 2.76 6.30
N LEU A 107 -5.58 3.83 5.60
CA LEU A 107 -4.68 4.78 4.95
C LEU A 107 -4.65 6.13 5.68
N LYS A 108 -5.05 6.17 6.96
CA LYS A 108 -5.05 7.43 7.71
C LYS A 108 -3.67 8.04 7.77
N SER A 109 -3.63 9.36 7.60
CA SER A 109 -2.39 10.15 7.63
C SER A 109 -1.30 9.70 6.65
N SER A 110 -1.65 8.90 5.63
CA SER A 110 -0.71 8.47 4.58
C SER A 110 -0.45 9.59 3.56
N ASN A 111 0.66 9.48 2.84
CA ASN A 111 0.97 10.35 1.71
C ASN A 111 0.75 9.61 0.40
N LEU A 112 -0.27 9.98 -0.36
CA LEU A 112 -0.62 9.44 -1.68
C LEU A 112 -0.34 10.44 -2.81
N ASN A 113 0.41 11.52 -2.54
CA ASN A 113 0.66 12.55 -3.56
C ASN A 113 1.31 11.94 -4.81
N ASP A 114 0.86 12.37 -5.98
CA ASP A 114 1.34 11.92 -7.29
C ASP A 114 1.20 10.40 -7.55
N SER A 115 0.41 9.68 -6.74
CA SER A 115 0.12 8.25 -6.96
C SER A 115 -0.95 8.04 -8.04
N ASP A 116 -0.99 6.83 -8.60
CA ASP A 116 -2.01 6.42 -9.57
C ASP A 116 -2.93 5.35 -8.97
N LEU A 117 -4.16 5.74 -8.63
CA LEU A 117 -5.20 4.86 -8.11
C LEU A 117 -6.18 4.39 -9.20
N SER A 118 -5.85 4.56 -10.49
CA SER A 118 -6.77 4.26 -11.58
C SER A 118 -7.29 2.81 -11.51
N GLY A 119 -8.61 2.64 -11.57
CA GLY A 119 -9.25 1.33 -11.53
C GLY A 119 -9.14 0.57 -10.20
N SER A 120 -8.56 1.16 -9.15
CA SER A 120 -8.46 0.54 -7.82
C SER A 120 -9.82 0.45 -7.11
N TYR A 121 -9.86 -0.35 -6.03
CA TYR A 121 -11.04 -0.60 -5.22
C TYR A 121 -10.85 -0.07 -3.80
N LEU A 122 -11.50 1.04 -3.49
CA LEU A 122 -11.43 1.74 -2.19
C LEU A 122 -12.70 1.56 -1.35
N LYS A 123 -13.33 0.38 -1.36
CA LYS A 123 -14.50 0.17 -0.50
C LYS A 123 -14.05 0.16 0.96
N ASN A 124 -14.75 0.88 1.83
CA ASN A 124 -14.48 0.91 3.27
C ASN A 124 -13.03 1.30 3.64
N THR A 125 -12.34 2.05 2.77
CA THR A 125 -10.96 2.49 2.99
C THR A 125 -10.98 3.80 3.78
N ASP A 126 -10.19 3.89 4.85
CA ASP A 126 -10.11 5.10 5.68
C ASP A 126 -8.97 6.00 5.19
N LEU A 127 -9.30 7.14 4.58
CA LEU A 127 -8.37 8.14 4.07
C LEU A 127 -8.30 9.38 4.97
N THR A 128 -8.72 9.28 6.24
CA THR A 128 -8.75 10.44 7.15
C THR A 128 -7.34 11.04 7.31
N GLY A 129 -7.20 12.30 6.89
CA GLY A 129 -5.94 13.04 6.95
C GLY A 129 -4.87 12.60 5.95
N ALA A 130 -5.20 11.75 4.97
CA ALA A 130 -4.29 11.44 3.87
C ALA A 130 -4.12 12.65 2.92
N THR A 131 -2.91 12.80 2.34
CA THR A 131 -2.66 13.81 1.29
C THR A 131 -2.70 13.15 -0.08
N MET A 132 -3.40 13.74 -1.05
CA MET A 132 -3.65 13.15 -2.38
C MET A 132 -3.46 14.18 -3.51
N ASN A 133 -2.54 15.12 -3.34
CA ASN A 133 -2.24 16.13 -4.36
C ASN A 133 -1.67 15.43 -5.60
N GLY A 134 -2.25 15.67 -6.77
CA GLY A 134 -1.78 15.04 -8.01
C GLY A 134 -2.15 13.56 -8.15
N THR A 135 -2.92 12.99 -7.22
CA THR A 135 -3.39 11.61 -7.33
C THR A 135 -4.37 11.43 -8.47
N GLU A 136 -4.19 10.39 -9.28
CA GLU A 136 -5.11 10.03 -10.37
C GLU A 136 -6.15 9.01 -9.89
N PHE A 137 -7.43 9.28 -10.15
CA PHE A 137 -8.56 8.44 -9.70
C PHE A 137 -9.41 7.88 -10.84
N THR A 138 -8.89 7.87 -12.08
CA THR A 138 -9.65 7.41 -13.25
C THR A 138 -10.20 5.99 -13.04
N ASN A 139 -11.52 5.86 -13.04
CA ASN A 139 -12.25 4.60 -12.80
C ASN A 139 -12.03 3.98 -11.41
N THR A 140 -11.46 4.69 -10.44
CA THR A 140 -11.37 4.23 -9.05
C THR A 140 -12.77 4.02 -8.47
N LYS A 141 -13.02 2.88 -7.82
CA LYS A 141 -14.31 2.55 -7.21
C LYS A 141 -14.26 2.85 -5.71
N TYR A 142 -15.26 3.55 -5.16
CA TYR A 142 -15.26 4.00 -3.76
C TYR A 142 -16.69 4.12 -3.20
N ASP A 143 -16.92 3.95 -1.88
CA ASP A 143 -18.23 4.18 -1.24
C ASP A 143 -18.36 5.57 -0.68
N LYS A 144 -19.61 5.91 -0.35
CA LYS A 144 -19.92 7.06 0.49
C LYS A 144 -19.10 7.07 1.79
N LEU A 145 -18.89 5.92 2.44
CA LEU A 145 -18.12 5.85 3.68
C LEU A 145 -16.67 6.32 3.46
N THR A 146 -15.98 5.76 2.47
CA THR A 146 -14.63 6.18 2.06
C THR A 146 -14.60 7.64 1.66
N LEU A 147 -15.55 8.07 0.82
CA LEU A 147 -15.65 9.46 0.39
C LEU A 147 -15.78 10.41 1.59
N ASP A 148 -16.55 10.04 2.61
CA ASP A 148 -16.79 10.84 3.80
C ASP A 148 -15.52 10.99 4.67
N THR A 149 -14.57 10.07 4.62
CA THR A 149 -13.26 10.17 5.32
C THR A 149 -12.33 11.21 4.71
N ILE A 150 -12.49 11.52 3.41
CA ILE A 150 -11.64 12.48 2.72
C ILE A 150 -12.04 13.89 3.13
N THR A 151 -11.12 14.58 3.80
CA THR A 151 -11.29 15.97 4.28
C THR A 151 -10.79 17.01 3.29
N ASP A 152 -9.82 16.67 2.44
CA ASP A 152 -9.35 17.56 1.37
C ASP A 152 -10.40 17.71 0.27
N LEU A 153 -10.88 18.94 0.07
CA LEU A 153 -12.01 19.21 -0.83
C LEU A 153 -11.64 19.06 -2.30
N GLU A 154 -10.39 19.34 -2.67
CA GLU A 154 -9.92 19.22 -4.05
C GLU A 154 -9.85 17.76 -4.47
N SER A 155 -9.16 16.93 -3.70
CA SER A 155 -9.06 15.48 -3.93
C SER A 155 -10.43 14.80 -3.87
N LYS A 156 -11.28 15.20 -2.90
CA LYS A 156 -12.66 14.69 -2.81
C LYS A 156 -13.48 15.03 -4.05
N SER A 157 -13.32 16.23 -4.60
CA SER A 157 -13.99 16.66 -5.83
C SER A 157 -13.47 15.87 -7.04
N LEU A 158 -12.16 15.67 -7.11
CA LEU A 158 -11.49 14.95 -8.19
C LEU A 158 -11.90 13.47 -8.21
N LEU A 159 -11.90 12.79 -7.06
CA LEU A 159 -12.39 11.41 -6.93
C LEU A 159 -13.83 11.27 -7.41
N LYS A 160 -14.73 12.21 -7.08
CA LYS A 160 -16.11 12.20 -7.60
C LYS A 160 -16.21 12.36 -9.10
N LYS A 161 -15.25 13.06 -9.72
CA LYS A 161 -15.23 13.35 -11.15
C LYS A 161 -14.63 12.19 -11.96
N GLN A 162 -13.56 11.58 -11.45
CA GLN A 162 -12.79 10.55 -12.15
C GLN A 162 -13.20 9.12 -11.77
N GLY A 163 -13.62 8.92 -10.52
CA GLY A 163 -14.00 7.63 -9.98
C GLY A 163 -15.46 7.27 -10.24
N THR A 164 -15.84 6.09 -9.77
CA THR A 164 -17.20 5.55 -9.83
C THR A 164 -17.66 5.23 -8.42
N LEU A 165 -18.73 5.92 -7.98
CA LEU A 165 -19.45 5.54 -6.79
C LEU A 165 -20.19 4.23 -7.06
N TRP A 166 -19.85 3.19 -6.33
CA TRP A 166 -20.58 1.92 -6.26
C TRP A 166 -21.80 1.97 -5.32
#